data_AF-A0A1Z7YMU2-F1
#
_entry.id   AF-A0A1Z7YMU2-F1
#
_cell.length_a   1.000
_cell.length_b   1.000
_cell.length_c   1.000
_cell.angle_alpha   90.00
_cell.angle_beta   90.00
_cell.angle_gamma   90.00
#
_symmetry.space_group_name_H-M   'P 1'
#
loop_
_entity.id
_entity.type
_entity.pdbx_description
1 polymer ?
#
loop_
_entity_poly.entity_id
_entity_poly.type
_entity_poly.pdbx_seq_one_letter_code
_entity_poly.pdbx_strand_id
1 'polypeptide(L)' 'MIIKEKQIETMPTDSRLKAGIKQEQDVAFYLRRAFKNRDDVMVFNDLRIIHDEEVAQIDHLIVTR' A
#
# COMPACT_ATOMS: atom_id res chain seq x y z
N MET A 1 0.14 7.59 -11.33
CA MET A 1 0.24 8.56 -10.22
C MET A 1 0.05 7.83 -8.88
N ILE A 2 0.86 8.14 -7.86
CA ILE A 2 0.70 7.57 -6.51
C ILE A 2 -0.06 8.57 -5.64
N ILE A 3 -1.21 8.15 -5.08
CA ILE A 3 -2.11 9.04 -4.32
C ILE A 3 -1.91 8.86 -2.81
N LYS A 4 -1.61 7.64 -2.37
CA LYS A 4 -1.32 7.32 -0.98
C LYS A 4 -0.11 6.40 -0.89
N GLU A 5 0.91 6.85 -0.16
CA GLU A 5 2.15 6.10 0.08
C GLU A 5 1.94 5.02 1.16
N LYS A 6 2.73 3.95 1.11
CA LYS A 6 2.79 2.95 2.20
C LYS A 6 3.30 3.61 3.47
N GLN A 7 2.65 3.35 4.60
CA GLN A 7 3.11 3.79 5.91
C GLN A 7 4.31 2.94 6.37
N ILE A 8 5.33 3.61 6.91
CA ILE A 8 6.50 2.94 7.47
C ILE A 8 6.14 2.47 8.87
N GLU A 9 6.03 1.15 9.04
CA GLU A 9 5.81 0.55 10.35
C GLU A 9 7.13 0.36 11.11
N THR A 10 7.06 0.48 12.43
CA THR A 10 8.16 0.16 13.33
C THR A 10 8.52 -1.32 13.18
N MET A 11 9.78 -1.63 12.89
CA MET A 11 10.19 -3.01 12.62
C MET A 11 10.03 -3.89 13.87
N PRO A 12 9.15 -4.92 13.84
CA PRO A 12 8.90 -5.81 14.97
C PRO A 12 10.11 -6.72 15.21
N THR A 13 10.24 -7.33 16.38
CA THR A 13 11.33 -8.29 16.67
C THR A 13 11.11 -9.65 16.00
N ASP A 14 9.86 -10.05 15.81
CA ASP A 14 9.46 -11.31 15.17
C ASP A 14 9.86 -11.35 13.68
N SER A 15 10.50 -12.45 13.26
CA SER A 15 11.04 -12.60 11.91
C SER A 15 9.97 -12.76 10.83
N ARG A 16 8.81 -13.36 11.14
CA ARG A 16 7.70 -13.50 10.20
C ARG A 16 7.03 -12.16 9.98
N LEU A 17 6.80 -11.39 11.05
CA LEU A 17 6.25 -10.03 10.92
C LEU A 17 7.17 -9.11 10.12
N LYS A 18 8.50 -9.16 10.36
CA LYS A 18 9.48 -8.42 9.54
C LYS A 18 9.38 -8.80 8.06
N ALA A 19 9.25 -10.09 7.74
CA ALA A 19 9.15 -10.56 6.37
C ALA A 19 7.87 -10.05 5.69
N GLY A 20 6.73 -10.05 6.40
CA GLY A 20 5.47 -9.47 5.91
C GLY A 20 5.59 -7.98 5.58
N ILE A 21 6.08 -7.18 6.54
CA ILE A 21 6.27 -5.72 6.35
C ILE A 21 7.19 -5.43 5.16
N LYS A 22 8.30 -6.17 5.04
CA LYS A 22 9.23 -6.02 3.92
C LYS A 22 8.53 -6.33 2.59
N GLN A 23 7.74 -7.40 2.54
CA GLN A 23 7.02 -7.80 1.33
C GLN A 23 6.03 -6.72 0.87
N GLU A 24 5.26 -6.12 1.79
CA GLU A 24 4.35 -5.02 1.46
C GLU A 24 5.09 -3.76 0.99
N GLN A 25 6.23 -3.42 1.62
CA GLN A 25 7.09 -2.32 1.18
C GLN A 25 7.65 -2.54 -0.22
N ASP A 26 8.12 -3.75 -0.51
CA ASP A 26 8.65 -4.12 -1.82
C ASP A 26 7.56 -4.01 -2.89
N VAL A 27 6.33 -4.47 -2.61
CA VAL A 27 5.18 -4.33 -3.53
C VAL A 27 4.87 -2.86 -3.80
N ALA A 28 4.75 -2.03 -2.76
CA ALA A 28 4.50 -0.59 -2.93
C ALA A 28 5.58 0.09 -3.77
N PHE A 29 6.85 -0.28 -3.56
CA PHE A 29 7.98 0.21 -4.35
C PHE A 29 7.85 -0.16 -5.83
N TYR A 30 7.51 -1.41 -6.14
CA TYR A 30 7.33 -1.85 -7.53
C TYR A 30 6.15 -1.17 -8.21
N LEU A 31 5.01 -1.01 -7.52
CA LEU A 31 3.85 -0.28 -8.04
C LEU A 31 4.20 1.17 -8.35
N ARG A 32 4.93 1.84 -7.45
CA ARG A 32 5.45 3.20 -7.70
C ARG A 32 6.32 3.23 -8.93
N ARG A 33 7.28 2.32 -9.06
CA ARG A 33 8.20 2.28 -10.20
C ARG A 33 7.46 2.07 -11.52
N ALA A 34 6.45 1.20 -11.54
CA ALA A 34 5.67 0.88 -12.73
C ALA A 34 4.74 2.03 -13.17
N PHE A 35 4.09 2.70 -12.21
CA PHE A 35 2.98 3.60 -12.51
C PHE A 35 3.21 5.08 -12.17
N LYS A 36 4.41 5.47 -11.71
CA LYS A 36 4.70 6.86 -11.32
C LYS A 36 4.42 7.90 -12.42
N ASN A 37 4.66 7.54 -13.69
CA ASN A 37 4.55 8.45 -14.82
C ASN A 37 3.30 8.18 -15.68
N ARG A 38 2.36 7.38 -15.17
CA ARG A 38 1.10 7.08 -15.85
C ARG A 38 -0.03 7.85 -15.18
N ASP A 39 -0.67 8.74 -15.92
CA ASP A 39 -1.75 9.60 -15.41
C ASP A 39 -3.13 8.91 -15.45
N ASP A 40 -3.20 7.76 -16.13
CA ASP A 40 -4.38 6.91 -16.26
C ASP A 40 -4.46 5.80 -15.21
N VAL A 41 -3.42 5.67 -14.37
CA VAL A 41 -3.35 4.69 -13.28
C VAL A 41 -3.18 5.41 -11.95
N MET A 42 -4.07 5.13 -11.01
CA MET A 42 -4.02 5.62 -9.63
C MET A 42 -3.70 4.46 -8.70
N VAL A 43 -2.70 4.65 -7.84
CA VAL A 43 -2.32 3.66 -6.82
C VAL A 43 -2.55 4.24 -5.43
N PHE A 44 -3.25 3.49 -4.58
CA PHE A 44 -3.47 3.79 -3.18
C PHE A 44 -2.92 2.65 -2.33
N ASN A 45 -1.92 2.94 -1.48
CA ASN A 45 -1.41 1.97 -0.51
C ASN A 45 -2.06 2.20 0.86
N ASP A 46 -2.23 1.13 1.65
CA ASP A 46 -2.80 1.13 2.99
C ASP A 46 -4.14 1.86 3.09
N LEU A 47 -5.03 1.72 2.10
CA LEU A 47 -6.33 2.39 2.11
C LEU A 47 -7.17 1.86 3.27
N ARG A 48 -7.57 2.76 4.17
CA ARG A 48 -8.44 2.45 5.30
C ARG A 48 -9.77 3.16 5.10
N ILE A 49 -10.84 2.38 5.11
CA ILE A 49 -12.22 2.86 4.95
C ILE A 49 -12.95 2.53 6.25
N ILE A 50 -13.62 3.53 6.82
CA ILE A 50 -14.41 3.38 8.04
C ILE A 50 -15.87 3.58 7.67
N HIS A 51 -16.71 2.60 8.00
CA HIS A 51 -18.15 2.65 7.73
C HIS A 51 -18.88 1.90 8.83
N ASP A 52 -19.89 2.52 9.45
CA ASP A 52 -20.66 1.94 10.54
C ASP A 52 -19.80 1.33 11.66
N GLU A 53 -18.77 2.08 12.10
CA GLU A 53 -17.78 1.67 13.10
C GLU A 53 -16.87 0.49 12.69
N GLU A 54 -17.13 -0.13 11.54
CA GLU A 54 -16.29 -1.16 10.95
C GLU A 54 -15.15 -0.55 10.13
N VAL A 55 -14.01 -1.25 10.15
CA VAL A 55 -12.79 -0.82 9.46
C VAL A 55 -12.42 -1.84 8.40
N ALA A 56 -12.48 -1.43 7.13
CA ALA A 56 -11.92 -2.18 6.02
C ALA A 56 -10.54 -1.63 5.65
N GLN A 57 -9.57 -2.53 5.45
CA GLN A 57 -8.24 -2.20 4.96
C GLN A 57 -8.00 -2.86 3.61
N ILE A 58 -7.44 -2.09 2.68
CA ILE A 58 -6.96 -2.56 1.38
C ILE A 58 -5.49 -2.16 1.26
N ASP A 59 -4.59 -3.14 1.22
CA ASP A 59 -3.15 -2.87 1.25
C ASP A 59 -2.67 -2.17 -0.03
N HIS A 60 -3.16 -2.60 -1.19
CA HIS A 60 -2.85 -1.98 -2.49
C HIS A 60 -4.09 -1.95 -3.39
N LEU A 61 -4.67 -0.76 -3.59
CA LEU A 61 -5.74 -0.53 -4.55
C LEU A 61 -5.18 0.14 -5.80
N ILE A 62 -5.44 -0.45 -6.96
CA ILE A 62 -5.08 0.09 -8.27
C ILE A 62 -6.38 0.41 -9.02
N VAL A 63 -6.52 1.67 -9.44
CA VAL A 63 -7.66 2.13 -10.23
C VAL A 63 -7.16 2.59 -11.59
N THR A 64 -7.78 2.11 -12.65
CA THR A 64 -7.46 2.47 -14.04
C THR A 64 -8.67 3.08 -14.72
N ARG A 65 -8.44 3.95 -15.69
CA ARG A 65 -9.49 4.42 -16.63
C ARG A 65 -9.74 3.41 -17.74
#